data_AF-A0A4R1X6R6-F1
#
_entry.id   AF-A0A4R1X6R6-F1
#
_cell.length_a   1.000
_cell.length_b   1.000
_cell.length_c   1.000
_cell.angle_alpha   90.00
_cell.angle_beta   90.00
_cell.angle_gamma   90.00
#
_symmetry.space_group_name_H-M   'P 1'
#
loop_
_entity.id
_entity.type
_entity.pdbx_description
1 polymer ?
#
loop_
_entity_poly.entity_id
_entity_poly.type
_entity_poly.pdbx_seq_one_letter_code
_entity_poly.pdbx_strand_id
1 'polypeptide(L)'
;MPKFTVAELAKKYGIARTSIYDRMKNGSISYEIDAKNRKVIDLSEMQRVYGTPDSKDYSQADSKSADNTTIELYKQLIEELRHDKSVAEERERRMYKEIEQLKDKIDNLTLSLGYTPKEIQADSKPDSRNEQSRTTTDLQKTVQIEQVQPIENRPIQHTATITPEPKKRGLFGRVLNAVFSED
;
A
#
# COMPACT_ATOMS: atom_id res chain seq x y z
N MET A 1 1.00 24.35 -29.94
CA MET A 1 1.57 23.00 -30.16
C MET A 1 1.32 22.59 -31.61
N PRO A 2 1.96 21.54 -32.15
CA PRO A 2 1.77 21.14 -33.55
C PRO A 2 0.32 20.68 -33.79
N LYS A 3 -0.29 21.18 -34.87
CA LYS A 3 -1.68 20.90 -35.26
C LYS A 3 -1.72 19.99 -36.47
N PHE A 4 -2.63 19.03 -36.45
CA PHE A 4 -2.76 17.99 -37.47
C PHE A 4 -4.21 17.90 -37.94
N THR A 5 -4.38 17.56 -39.20
CA THR A 5 -5.70 17.21 -39.75
C THR A 5 -6.16 15.85 -39.23
N VAL A 6 -7.48 15.61 -39.25
CA VAL A 6 -8.06 14.31 -38.86
C VAL A 6 -7.47 13.16 -39.68
N ALA A 7 -7.15 13.38 -40.96
CA ALA A 7 -6.56 12.36 -41.81
C ALA A 7 -5.14 11.98 -41.40
N GLU A 8 -4.32 12.96 -41.03
CA GLU A 8 -2.95 12.75 -40.54
C GLU A 8 -2.96 12.03 -39.19
N LEU A 9 -3.86 12.42 -38.29
CA LEU A 9 -4.01 11.78 -36.98
C LEU A 9 -4.52 10.36 -37.08
N ALA A 10 -5.51 10.09 -37.93
CA ALA A 10 -6.00 8.74 -38.18
C ALA A 10 -4.88 7.80 -38.65
N LYS A 11 -4.01 8.28 -39.55
CA LYS A 11 -2.85 7.51 -40.00
C LYS A 11 -1.82 7.33 -38.89
N LYS A 12 -1.50 8.38 -38.14
CA LYS A 12 -0.49 8.37 -37.07
C LYS A 12 -0.89 7.46 -35.90
N TYR A 13 -2.18 7.40 -35.56
CA TYR A 13 -2.70 6.65 -34.42
C TYR A 13 -3.29 5.29 -34.80
N GLY A 14 -3.39 4.96 -36.09
CA GLY A 14 -4.01 3.70 -36.51
C GLY A 14 -5.50 3.59 -36.23
N ILE A 15 -6.20 4.72 -36.12
CA ILE A 15 -7.62 4.77 -35.76
C ILE A 15 -8.46 5.27 -36.93
N ALA A 16 -9.72 4.81 -36.99
CA ALA A 16 -10.66 5.28 -38.00
C ALA A 16 -10.93 6.78 -37.84
N ARG A 17 -11.03 7.51 -38.96
CA ARG A 17 -11.38 8.94 -38.97
C ARG A 17 -12.72 9.20 -38.28
N THR A 18 -13.68 8.30 -38.46
CA THR A 18 -15.00 8.35 -37.82
C THR A 18 -14.90 8.42 -36.30
N SER A 19 -14.04 7.60 -35.69
CA SER A 19 -13.81 7.64 -34.24
C SER A 19 -13.30 8.99 -33.75
N ILE A 20 -12.41 9.63 -34.52
CA ILE A 20 -11.94 10.99 -34.21
C ILE A 20 -13.09 11.99 -34.34
N TYR A 21 -13.89 11.92 -35.41
CA TYR A 21 -15.05 12.80 -35.58
C TYR A 21 -16.10 12.63 -34.48
N ASP A 22 -16.35 11.41 -34.01
CA ASP A 22 -17.28 11.13 -32.91
C ASP A 22 -16.81 11.78 -31.60
N ARG A 23 -15.50 11.70 -31.32
CA ARG A 23 -14.87 12.36 -30.17
C ARG A 23 -14.85 13.88 -30.29
N MET A 24 -14.80 14.43 -31.50
CA MET A 24 -14.97 15.87 -31.71
C MET A 24 -16.43 16.28 -31.48
N LYS A 25 -17.38 15.50 -32.00
CA LYS A 25 -18.83 15.76 -31.88
C LYS A 25 -19.30 15.72 -30.43
N ASN A 26 -18.75 14.81 -29.62
CA ASN A 26 -19.08 14.70 -28.20
C ASN A 26 -18.25 15.62 -27.28
N GLY A 27 -17.36 16.45 -27.86
CA GLY A 27 -16.54 17.41 -27.10
C GLY A 27 -15.34 16.82 -26.36
N SER A 28 -15.01 15.53 -26.55
CA SER A 28 -13.81 14.92 -25.95
C SER A 28 -12.51 15.45 -26.56
N ILE A 29 -12.56 15.87 -27.82
CA ILE A 29 -11.44 16.43 -28.59
C ILE A 29 -11.81 17.83 -29.08
N SER A 30 -11.05 18.83 -28.65
CA SER A 30 -11.14 20.18 -29.18
C SER A 30 -10.49 20.27 -30.55
N TYR A 31 -11.00 21.14 -31.39
CA TYR A 31 -10.44 21.41 -32.72
C TYR A 31 -10.57 22.88 -33.07
N GLU A 32 -9.73 23.31 -34.00
CA GLU A 32 -9.75 24.63 -34.59
C GLU A 32 -9.95 24.53 -36.11
N ILE A 33 -10.22 25.67 -36.74
CA ILE A 33 -10.32 25.78 -38.19
C ILE A 33 -9.06 26.48 -38.69
N ASP A 34 -8.30 25.83 -39.58
CA ASP A 34 -7.12 26.42 -40.19
C ASP A 34 -7.46 27.45 -41.28
N ALA A 35 -6.45 28.16 -41.80
CA ALA A 35 -6.63 29.15 -42.88
C ALA A 35 -7.20 28.57 -44.18
N LYS A 36 -7.21 27.23 -44.33
CA LYS A 36 -7.79 26.51 -45.48
C LYS A 36 -9.19 25.96 -45.16
N ASN A 37 -9.80 26.43 -44.08
CA ASN A 37 -11.11 26.00 -43.59
C ASN A 37 -11.19 24.51 -43.24
N ARG A 38 -10.09 23.90 -42.78
CA ARG A 38 -10.02 22.49 -42.37
C ARG A 38 -10.00 22.38 -40.85
N LYS A 39 -10.67 21.35 -40.33
CA LYS A 39 -10.59 21.01 -38.89
C LYS A 39 -9.21 20.46 -38.57
N VAL A 40 -8.49 21.16 -37.69
CA VAL A 40 -7.18 20.77 -37.19
C VAL A 40 -7.25 20.58 -35.68
N ILE A 41 -6.55 19.55 -35.20
CA ILE A 41 -6.54 19.13 -33.81
C ILE A 41 -5.10 19.24 -33.31
N ASP A 42 -4.93 19.75 -32.10
CA ASP A 42 -3.64 19.77 -31.44
C ASP A 42 -3.21 18.36 -31.04
N LEU A 43 -1.93 18.02 -31.19
CA LEU A 43 -1.42 16.70 -30.80
C LEU A 43 -1.70 16.37 -29.32
N SER A 44 -1.71 17.37 -28.45
CA SER A 44 -2.02 17.19 -27.03
C SER A 44 -3.43 16.66 -26.77
N GLU A 45 -4.42 17.05 -27.58
CA GLU A 45 -5.79 16.53 -27.49
C GLU A 45 -5.81 15.02 -27.78
N MET A 46 -5.06 14.61 -28.80
CA MET A 46 -4.95 13.20 -29.18
C MET A 46 -4.20 12.41 -28.12
N GLN A 47 -3.14 12.96 -27.54
CA GLN A 47 -2.41 12.33 -26.44
C GLN A 47 -3.26 12.19 -25.18
N ARG A 48 -4.09 13.19 -24.86
CA ARG A 48 -5.00 13.10 -23.71
C ARG A 48 -6.05 12.01 -23.89
N VAL A 49 -6.63 11.89 -25.10
CA VAL A 49 -7.77 10.99 -25.34
C VAL A 49 -7.34 9.57 -25.70
N TYR A 50 -6.26 9.42 -26.46
CA TYR A 50 -5.80 8.14 -27.01
C TYR A 50 -4.40 7.72 -26.53
N GLY A 51 -3.69 8.56 -25.77
CA GLY A 51 -2.32 8.30 -25.34
C GLY A 51 -1.27 8.60 -26.40
N THR A 52 -0.03 8.19 -26.17
CA THR A 52 1.04 8.29 -27.17
C THR A 52 0.79 7.23 -28.25
N PRO A 53 0.84 7.57 -29.56
CA PRO A 53 0.61 6.60 -30.61
C PRO A 53 1.71 5.53 -30.58
N ASP A 54 1.30 4.26 -30.59
CA ASP A 54 2.25 3.15 -30.74
C ASP A 54 2.95 3.28 -32.10
N SER A 55 4.27 3.07 -32.13
CA SER A 55 5.06 3.10 -33.37
C SER A 55 4.79 1.91 -34.30
N LYS A 56 3.70 1.18 -34.09
CA LYS A 56 3.31 0.04 -34.94
C LYS A 56 2.67 0.62 -36.19
N ASP A 57 3.31 0.44 -37.34
CA ASP A 57 2.71 0.75 -38.62
C ASP A 57 1.40 -0.05 -38.75
N TYR A 58 0.26 0.61 -38.59
CA TYR A 58 -1.07 0.00 -38.73
C TYR A 58 -1.43 -0.35 -40.19
N SER A 59 -0.42 -0.41 -41.06
CA SER A 59 -0.57 -0.95 -42.40
C SER A 59 -0.39 -2.46 -42.30
N GLN A 60 -1.52 -3.16 -42.48
CA GLN A 60 -1.60 -4.59 -42.70
C GLN A 60 -1.66 -5.46 -41.42
N ALA A 61 -2.73 -6.25 -41.33
CA ALA A 61 -2.86 -7.33 -40.38
C ALA A 61 -1.81 -8.40 -40.72
N ASP A 62 -0.59 -8.18 -40.28
CA ASP A 62 0.45 -9.20 -40.34
C ASP A 62 0.17 -10.19 -39.21
N SER A 63 -0.39 -11.32 -39.61
CA SER A 63 -0.25 -12.61 -38.93
C SER A 63 1.22 -13.02 -38.90
N LYS A 64 2.07 -12.24 -38.24
CA LYS A 64 3.46 -12.59 -37.99
C LYS A 64 3.53 -13.21 -36.61
N SER A 65 3.79 -14.52 -36.66
CA SER A 65 4.37 -15.33 -35.59
C SER A 65 4.91 -14.46 -34.46
N ALA A 66 4.27 -14.51 -33.28
CA ALA A 66 4.79 -13.83 -32.11
C ALA A 66 6.28 -14.18 -31.99
N ASP A 67 7.14 -13.17 -32.11
CA ASP A 67 8.59 -13.35 -32.05
C ASP A 67 8.90 -14.20 -30.82
N ASN A 68 9.63 -15.31 -31.00
CA ASN A 68 9.91 -16.27 -29.92
C ASN A 68 10.46 -15.57 -28.67
N THR A 69 11.19 -14.47 -28.83
CA THR A 69 11.66 -13.59 -27.75
C THR A 69 10.53 -13.01 -26.90
N THR A 70 9.43 -12.58 -27.51
CA THR A 70 8.24 -12.06 -26.82
C THR A 70 7.54 -13.16 -26.03
N ILE A 71 7.50 -14.38 -26.57
CA ILE A 71 6.94 -15.55 -25.89
C ILE A 71 7.77 -15.91 -24.65
N GLU A 72 9.10 -15.91 -24.77
CA GLU A 72 10.00 -16.18 -23.63
C GLU A 72 9.89 -15.10 -22.55
N LEU A 73 9.76 -13.82 -22.93
CA LEU A 73 9.50 -12.74 -21.97
C LEU A 73 8.17 -12.94 -21.23
N TYR A 74 7.11 -13.35 -21.93
CA TYR A 74 5.83 -13.65 -21.27
C TYR A 74 5.91 -14.85 -20.35
N LYS A 75 6.65 -15.91 -20.71
CA LYS A 75 6.89 -17.05 -19.82
C LYS A 75 7.62 -16.62 -18.55
N GLN A 76 8.66 -15.80 -18.69
CA GLN A 76 9.41 -15.27 -17.55
C GLN A 76 8.49 -14.45 -16.63
N LEU A 77 7.65 -13.59 -17.19
CA LEU A 77 6.68 -12.81 -16.42
C LEU A 77 5.67 -13.71 -15.69
N ILE A 78 5.19 -14.79 -16.33
CA ILE A 78 4.27 -15.73 -15.70
C ILE A 78 4.93 -16.43 -14.50
N GLU A 79 6.19 -16.82 -14.62
CA GLU A 79 6.92 -17.46 -13.52
C GLU A 79 7.21 -16.49 -12.37
N GLU A 80 7.54 -15.23 -12.66
CA GLU A 80 7.66 -14.17 -11.65
C GLU A 80 6.34 -13.96 -10.91
N LEU A 81 5.23 -13.83 -11.63
CA LEU A 81 3.89 -13.67 -11.03
C LEU A 81 3.48 -14.88 -10.17
N ARG A 82 3.85 -16.10 -10.58
CA ARG A 82 3.63 -17.31 -9.79
C ARG A 82 4.46 -17.29 -8.51
N HIS A 83 5.71 -16.87 -8.59
CA HIS A 83 6.57 -16.72 -7.42
C HIS A 83 6.02 -15.68 -6.43
N ASP A 84 5.67 -14.49 -6.92
CA ASP A 84 5.09 -13.42 -6.11
C ASP A 84 3.80 -13.86 -5.43
N LYS A 85 2.93 -14.58 -6.15
CA LYS A 85 1.72 -15.16 -5.58
C LYS A 85 2.05 -16.13 -4.44
N SER A 86 3.01 -17.03 -4.63
CA SER A 86 3.40 -17.99 -3.59
C SER A 86 3.97 -17.28 -2.35
N VAL A 87 4.78 -16.24 -2.53
CA VAL A 87 5.32 -15.43 -1.42
C VAL A 87 4.19 -14.70 -0.68
N ALA A 88 3.21 -14.16 -1.40
CA ALA A 88 2.05 -13.51 -0.82
C ALA A 88 1.18 -14.47 0.01
N GLU A 89 0.90 -15.66 -0.51
CA GLU A 89 0.15 -16.72 0.19
C GLU A 89 0.87 -17.16 1.47
N GLU A 90 2.20 -17.32 1.45
CA GLU A 90 2.97 -17.68 2.64
C GLU A 90 2.97 -16.55 3.68
N ARG A 91 3.05 -15.29 3.24
CA ARG A 91 2.91 -14.14 4.13
C ARG A 91 1.53 -14.09 4.78
N GLU A 92 0.47 -14.32 4.02
CA GLU A 92 -0.91 -14.38 4.52
C GLU A 92 -1.08 -15.50 5.55
N ARG A 93 -0.56 -16.70 5.25
CA ARG A 93 -0.57 -17.83 6.17
C ARG A 93 0.12 -17.52 7.50
N ARG A 94 1.28 -16.84 7.45
CA ARG A 94 1.98 -16.40 8.67
C ARG A 94 1.17 -15.39 9.47
N MET A 95 0.52 -14.43 8.82
CA MET A 95 -0.34 -13.46 9.49
C MET A 95 -1.53 -14.13 10.17
N TYR A 96 -2.21 -15.07 9.50
CA TYR A 96 -3.31 -15.82 10.12
C TYR A 96 -2.86 -16.62 11.34
N LYS A 97 -1.68 -17.24 11.29
CA LYS A 97 -1.11 -17.95 12.43
C LYS A 97 -0.83 -17.02 13.62
N GLU A 98 -0.32 -15.81 13.36
CA GLU A 98 -0.08 -14.82 14.40
C GLU A 98 -1.40 -14.32 15.01
N ILE A 99 -2.43 -14.09 14.19
CA ILE A 99 -3.78 -13.74 14.64
C ILE A 99 -4.36 -14.83 15.55
N GLU A 100 -4.21 -16.10 15.17
CA GLU A 100 -4.66 -17.24 15.99
C GLU A 100 -3.94 -17.28 17.35
N GLN A 101 -2.62 -17.11 17.36
CA GLN A 101 -1.83 -17.05 18.60
C GLN A 101 -2.24 -15.87 19.50
N LEU A 102 -2.53 -14.70 18.91
CA LEU A 102 -3.01 -13.54 19.65
C LEU A 102 -4.41 -13.77 20.22
N LYS A 103 -5.29 -14.43 19.46
CA LYS A 103 -6.62 -14.81 19.92
C LYS A 103 -6.54 -15.75 21.12
N ASP A 104 -5.73 -16.80 21.04
CA ASP A 104 -5.51 -17.72 22.16
C ASP A 104 -4.99 -16.98 23.41
N LYS A 105 -4.07 -16.03 23.24
CA LYS A 105 -3.55 -15.23 24.35
C LYS A 105 -4.64 -14.34 24.97
N ILE A 106 -5.50 -13.74 24.15
CA ILE A 106 -6.64 -12.93 24.60
C ILE A 106 -7.63 -13.82 25.37
N ASP A 107 -7.95 -15.00 24.86
CA ASP A 107 -8.88 -15.93 25.50
C ASP A 107 -8.35 -16.40 26.87
N ASN A 108 -7.06 -16.74 26.96
CA ASN A 108 -6.40 -17.10 28.22
C ASN A 108 -6.38 -15.97 29.25
N LEU A 109 -6.07 -14.74 28.83
CA LEU A 109 -6.08 -13.57 29.70
C LEU A 109 -7.50 -13.23 30.17
N THR A 110 -8.48 -13.32 29.27
CA THR A 110 -9.90 -13.11 29.55
C THR A 110 -10.40 -14.08 30.63
N LEU A 111 -10.06 -15.37 30.48
CA LEU A 111 -10.39 -16.40 31.47
C LEU A 111 -9.72 -16.13 32.82
N SER A 112 -8.43 -15.77 32.82
CA SER A 112 -7.66 -15.50 34.04
C SER A 112 -8.19 -14.29 34.82
N LEU A 113 -8.71 -13.29 34.10
CA LEU A 113 -9.26 -12.07 34.68
C LEU A 113 -10.75 -12.18 35.03
N GLY A 114 -11.40 -13.31 34.74
CA GLY A 114 -12.85 -13.48 34.90
C GLY A 114 -13.67 -12.48 34.07
N TYR A 115 -13.08 -11.96 32.99
CA TYR A 115 -13.70 -10.99 32.10
C TYR A 115 -14.58 -11.72 31.08
N THR A 116 -15.74 -11.17 30.76
CA THR A 116 -16.55 -11.60 29.61
C THR A 116 -16.44 -10.54 28.52
N PRO A 117 -15.82 -10.86 27.36
CA PRO A 117 -15.74 -9.93 26.26
C PRO A 117 -17.16 -9.59 25.78
N LYS A 118 -17.45 -8.29 25.64
CA LYS A 118 -18.64 -7.86 24.90
C LYS A 118 -18.47 -8.30 23.44
N GLU A 119 -19.48 -8.94 22.85
CA GLU A 119 -19.49 -9.23 21.42
C GLU A 119 -19.26 -7.93 20.64
N ILE A 120 -18.11 -7.82 19.97
CA ILE A 120 -17.85 -6.76 19.03
C ILE A 120 -18.51 -7.21 17.73
N GLN A 121 -19.66 -6.62 17.40
CA GLN A 121 -20.25 -6.79 16.07
C GLN A 121 -19.25 -6.26 15.04
N ALA A 122 -18.90 -7.08 14.05
CA ALA A 122 -18.08 -6.65 12.93
C ALA A 122 -18.83 -5.53 12.21
N ASP A 123 -18.35 -4.29 12.34
CA ASP A 123 -18.95 -3.14 11.66
C ASP A 123 -18.81 -3.38 10.16
N SER A 124 -19.91 -3.80 9.55
CA SER A 124 -19.97 -4.23 8.16
C SER A 124 -20.06 -3.00 7.26
N LYS A 125 -19.10 -2.06 7.36
CA LYS A 125 -18.93 -0.98 6.39
C LYS A 125 -17.46 -0.62 6.23
N PRO A 126 -16.90 -0.67 4.99
CA PRO A 126 -15.60 -0.10 4.72
C PRO A 126 -15.76 1.43 4.65
N ASP A 127 -15.63 2.12 5.78
CA ASP A 127 -15.62 3.58 5.78
C ASP A 127 -14.24 4.08 5.34
N SER A 128 -14.17 4.53 4.09
CA SER A 128 -13.00 5.20 3.52
C SER A 128 -12.88 6.62 4.06
N ARG A 129 -12.40 6.81 5.31
CA ARG A 129 -11.64 8.01 5.68
C ARG A 129 -11.02 7.94 7.08
N ASN A 130 -9.70 8.08 7.13
CA ASN A 130 -8.88 8.37 8.30
C ASN A 130 -8.94 7.37 9.47
N GLU A 131 -8.13 6.32 9.35
CA GLU A 131 -7.60 5.50 10.46
C GLU A 131 -6.66 6.33 11.34
N GLN A 132 -7.17 7.35 12.02
CA GLN A 132 -6.43 8.01 13.09
C GLN A 132 -7.39 8.47 14.18
N SER A 133 -7.30 7.78 15.33
CA SER A 133 -7.86 8.15 16.63
C SER A 133 -9.29 7.66 16.91
N ARG A 134 -9.48 6.36 17.17
CA ARG A 134 -10.54 5.89 18.07
C ARG A 134 -10.08 4.72 18.96
N THR A 135 -9.05 4.97 19.78
CA THR A 135 -8.92 4.27 21.06
C THR A 135 -9.82 4.97 22.07
N THR A 136 -11.14 4.82 21.92
CA THR A 136 -12.09 5.29 22.93
C THR A 136 -12.26 4.19 23.96
N THR A 137 -11.41 4.29 25.00
CA THR A 137 -11.77 4.18 26.41
C THR A 137 -13.23 3.82 26.66
N ASP A 138 -13.54 2.52 26.76
CA ASP A 138 -14.75 2.07 27.45
C ASP A 138 -14.60 0.63 27.95
N LEU A 139 -13.49 0.37 28.66
CA LEU A 139 -13.31 -0.84 29.46
C LEU A 139 -13.56 -0.53 30.93
N GLN A 140 -14.82 -0.34 31.34
CA GLN A 140 -15.18 -0.46 32.76
C GLN A 140 -16.57 -1.09 32.94
N LYS A 141 -16.57 -2.32 33.49
CA LYS A 141 -17.56 -2.74 34.49
C LYS A 141 -16.90 -3.76 35.42
N THR A 142 -16.18 -3.26 36.41
CA THR A 142 -15.75 -4.08 37.55
C THR A 142 -17.00 -4.40 38.38
N VAL A 143 -17.31 -5.69 38.54
CA VAL A 143 -18.37 -6.13 39.45
C VAL A 143 -17.87 -5.90 40.88
N GLN A 144 -18.70 -5.23 41.68
CA GLN A 144 -18.43 -4.87 43.07
C GLN A 144 -18.21 -6.11 43.93
N ILE A 145 -17.16 -6.10 44.75
CA ILE A 145 -17.01 -7.01 45.90
C ILE A 145 -17.03 -6.13 47.15
N GLU A 146 -17.94 -6.45 48.07
CA GLU A 146 -18.24 -5.69 49.28
C GLU A 146 -17.08 -5.74 50.31
N GLN A 147 -16.72 -4.55 50.80
CA GLN A 147 -16.20 -4.15 52.12
C GLN A 147 -15.19 -5.04 52.87
N VAL A 148 -13.95 -4.54 53.01
CA VAL A 148 -13.12 -4.70 54.22
C VAL A 148 -12.44 -3.35 54.55
N GLN A 149 -12.42 -3.03 55.85
CA GLN A 149 -12.13 -1.75 56.55
C GLN A 149 -10.75 -1.09 56.26
N PRO A 150 -10.60 0.23 56.55
CA PRO A 150 -9.45 1.04 56.13
C PRO A 150 -8.20 0.78 56.98
N ILE A 151 -7.07 0.52 56.32
CA ILE A 151 -5.76 0.42 56.97
C ILE A 151 -4.95 1.69 56.68
N GLU A 152 -4.66 2.36 57.78
CA GLU A 152 -3.82 3.51 58.07
C GLU A 152 -2.62 3.75 57.12
N ASN A 153 -2.46 5.03 56.71
CA ASN A 153 -1.31 5.53 55.97
C ASN A 153 -0.02 5.41 56.80
N ARG A 154 0.79 4.38 56.53
CA ARG A 154 2.23 4.41 56.87
C ARG A 154 3.06 4.56 55.60
N PRO A 155 4.03 5.49 55.57
CA PRO A 155 4.96 5.59 54.46
C PRO A 155 5.78 4.30 54.39
N ILE A 156 5.70 3.62 53.25
CA ILE A 156 6.50 2.45 52.93
C ILE A 156 7.96 2.92 52.92
N GLN A 157 8.79 2.35 53.79
CA GLN A 157 10.25 2.50 53.68
C GLN A 157 10.70 1.61 52.51
N HIS A 158 11.09 2.24 51.41
CA HIS A 158 11.69 1.54 50.28
C HIS A 158 13.09 1.07 50.69
N THR A 159 13.28 -0.23 50.92
CA THR A 159 14.61 -0.83 50.92
C THR A 159 15.15 -0.83 49.50
N ALA A 160 16.33 -0.24 49.35
CA ALA A 160 17.02 -0.08 48.07
C ALA A 160 17.38 -1.43 47.45
N THR A 161 17.07 -1.61 46.18
CA THR A 161 17.83 -2.51 45.29
C THR A 161 18.08 -1.75 43.99
N ILE A 162 19.19 -1.03 43.97
CA ILE A 162 19.77 -0.39 42.80
C ILE A 162 20.41 -1.48 41.94
N THR A 163 19.78 -1.83 40.82
CA THR A 163 20.46 -2.46 39.68
C THR A 163 21.15 -1.35 38.88
N PRO A 164 22.50 -1.34 38.77
CA PRO A 164 23.18 -0.35 37.95
C PRO A 164 22.98 -0.68 36.46
N GLU A 165 22.45 0.30 35.72
CA GLU A 165 22.34 0.31 34.26
C GLU A 165 23.74 0.33 33.60
N PRO A 166 23.99 -0.39 32.49
CA PRO A 166 25.28 -0.34 31.81
C PRO A 166 25.52 1.03 31.16
N LYS A 167 26.52 1.76 31.66
CA LYS A 167 26.98 3.03 31.07
C LYS A 167 27.46 2.83 29.63
N LYS A 168 26.90 3.61 28.70
CA LYS A 168 27.30 3.69 27.29
C LYS A 168 28.78 4.10 27.21
N ARG A 169 29.66 3.18 26.80
CA ARG A 169 31.08 3.43 26.59
C ARG A 169 31.27 4.03 25.19
N GLY A 170 31.55 5.34 25.12
CA GLY A 170 31.94 6.00 23.86
C GLY A 170 33.31 5.51 23.37
N LEU A 171 33.59 5.69 22.06
CA LEU A 171 34.79 5.17 21.40
C LEU A 171 36.14 5.58 22.05
N PHE A 172 36.16 6.64 22.85
CA PHE A 172 37.34 7.10 23.58
C PHE A 172 37.74 6.21 24.77
N GLY A 173 36.86 5.32 25.25
CA GLY A 173 37.15 4.44 26.38
C GLY A 173 38.04 3.23 26.05
N ARG A 174 38.32 2.97 24.76
CA ARG A 174 39.12 1.80 24.33
C ARG A 174 40.63 2.07 24.28
N VAL A 175 41.05 3.33 24.19
CA VAL A 175 42.47 3.69 24.07
C VAL A 175 43.20 3.76 25.42
N LEU A 176 42.51 4.09 26.51
CA LEU A 176 43.16 4.13 27.83
C LEU A 176 43.42 2.75 28.44
N ASN A 177 42.66 1.72 28.03
CA ASN A 177 42.85 0.36 28.52
C ASN A 177 43.91 -0.45 27.73
N ALA A 178 44.48 0.14 26.67
CA ALA A 178 45.53 -0.48 25.85
C ALA A 178 46.94 0.08 26.14
N VAL A 179 47.05 1.06 27.05
CA VAL A 179 48.34 1.70 27.42
C VAL A 179 48.76 1.36 28.86
N PHE A 180 47.87 0.82 29.70
CA PHE A 180 48.15 0.50 31.10
C PHE A 180 47.86 -0.96 31.46
N SER A 181 48.00 -1.89 30.51
CA SER A 181 47.89 -3.33 30.77
C SER A 181 49.08 -4.05 30.18
N GLU A 182 50.24 -3.70 30.71
CA GLU A 182 51.46 -4.49 30.61
C GLU A 182 52.05 -4.54 32.04
N ASP A 183 52.40 -5.76 32.46
CA ASP A 183 52.78 -6.27 33.80
C ASP A 183 51.67 -6.80 34.72
#